data_AF-A0AAU0MGM2-F1
#
_entry.id   AF-A0AAU0MGM2-F1
#
_cell.length_a   1.000
_cell.length_b   1.000
_cell.length_c   1.000
_cell.angle_alpha   90.00
_cell.angle_beta   90.00
_cell.angle_gamma   90.00
#
_symmetry.space_group_name_H-M   'P 1'
#
loop_
_entity.id
_entity.type
_entity.pdbx_description
1 polymer ?
#
loop_
_entity_poly.entity_id
_entity_poly.type
_entity_poly.pdbx_seq_one_letter_code
_entity_poly.pdbx_strand_id
1 'polypeptide(L)' 'MIRTEAGMPTARFVDMIGVPERSYRRWQAKARANRPPKGPWPQPARTAVRDAVVAHAKAHPAWDTGRSGR' A
#
# COMPACT_ATOMS: atom_id res chain seq x y z
N MET A 1 -12.75 10.34 -13.00
CA MET A 1 -12.21 8.99 -13.31
C MET A 1 -11.79 8.99 -14.77
N ILE A 2 -10.49 8.81 -15.04
CA ILE A 2 -9.84 9.02 -16.36
C ILE A 2 -10.64 8.47 -17.56
N ARG A 3 -11.19 7.24 -17.48
CA ARG A 3 -11.99 6.67 -18.60
C ARG A 3 -13.31 7.40 -18.85
N THR A 4 -13.97 7.89 -17.79
CA THR A 4 -15.31 8.52 -17.88
C THR A 4 -15.18 9.92 -18.47
N GLU A 5 -14.13 10.64 -18.07
CA GLU A 5 -13.78 11.95 -18.63
C GLU A 5 -13.45 11.86 -20.13
N ALA A 6 -12.83 10.77 -20.56
CA ALA A 6 -12.53 10.48 -21.96
C ALA A 6 -13.71 9.87 -22.76
N GLY A 7 -14.90 9.71 -22.16
CA GLY A 7 -16.04 9.05 -22.81
C GLY A 7 -15.78 7.57 -23.19
N MET A 8 -14.78 6.93 -22.57
CA MET A 8 -14.27 5.63 -22.99
C MET A 8 -15.12 4.47 -22.43
N PRO A 9 -15.58 3.55 -23.30
CA PRO A 9 -16.24 2.33 -22.87
C PRO A 9 -15.34 1.46 -21.99
N THR A 10 -15.94 0.73 -21.05
CA THR A 10 -15.19 -0.14 -20.14
C THR A 10 -14.45 -1.25 -20.88
N ALA A 11 -15.07 -1.86 -21.90
CA ALA A 11 -14.44 -2.92 -22.70
C ALA A 11 -13.13 -2.45 -23.37
N ARG A 12 -13.14 -1.27 -24.02
CA ARG A 12 -11.94 -0.67 -24.61
C ARG A 12 -10.87 -0.35 -23.57
N PHE A 13 -11.29 0.18 -22.42
CA PHE A 13 -10.36 0.54 -21.36
C PHE A 13 -9.62 -0.68 -20.80
N VAL A 14 -10.33 -1.79 -20.54
CA VAL A 14 -9.72 -3.00 -19.95
C VAL A 14 -8.81 -3.75 -20.91
N ASP A 15 -9.14 -3.73 -22.20
CA ASP A 15 -8.29 -4.23 -23.27
C ASP A 15 -6.96 -3.44 -23.32
N MET A 16 -7.05 -2.11 -23.33
CA MET A 16 -5.88 -1.22 -23.35
C MET A 16 -4.94 -1.40 -22.15
N ILE A 17 -5.46 -1.67 -20.95
CA ILE A 17 -4.64 -1.86 -19.74
C ILE A 17 -4.32 -3.33 -19.45
N GLY A 18 -4.76 -4.26 -20.30
CA GLY A 18 -4.46 -5.68 -20.18
C GLY A 18 -5.07 -6.38 -18.97
N VAL A 19 -6.26 -5.99 -18.51
CA VAL A 19 -6.96 -6.65 -17.39
C VAL A 19 -8.28 -7.30 -17.84
N PRO A 20 -8.71 -8.43 -17.24
CA PRO A 20 -10.00 -9.02 -17.57
C PRO A 20 -11.18 -8.12 -17.20
N GLU A 21 -12.17 -7.99 -18.10
CA GLU A 21 -13.34 -7.13 -17.85
C GLU A 21 -14.08 -7.52 -16.56
N ARG A 22 -14.27 -8.82 -16.32
CA ARG A 22 -14.92 -9.35 -15.11
C ARG A 22 -14.26 -8.85 -13.82
N SER A 23 -12.92 -8.91 -13.77
CA SER A 23 -12.14 -8.46 -12.61
C SER A 23 -12.31 -6.96 -12.41
N TYR A 24 -12.29 -6.19 -13.49
CA TYR A 24 -12.46 -4.75 -13.44
C TYR A 24 -13.88 -4.32 -13.03
N ARG A 25 -14.93 -5.00 -13.51
CA ARG A 25 -16.33 -4.75 -13.09
C ARG A 25 -16.52 -5.06 -11.61
N ARG A 26 -15.93 -6.15 -11.11
CA ARG A 26 -15.93 -6.47 -9.67
C ARG A 26 -15.23 -5.39 -8.85
N TRP A 27 -14.11 -4.87 -9.34
CA TRP A 27 -13.41 -3.76 -8.69
C TRP A 27 -14.24 -2.47 -8.70
N GLN A 28 -14.88 -2.12 -9.82
CA GLN A 28 -15.78 -0.96 -9.91
C GLN A 28 -16.95 -1.07 -8.93
N ALA A 29 -17.58 -2.24 -8.82
CA ALA A 29 -18.66 -2.46 -7.85
C ALA A 29 -18.19 -2.25 -6.41
N LYS A 30 -16.99 -2.73 -6.06
CA LYS A 30 -16.38 -2.51 -4.74
C LYS A 30 -16.01 -1.06 -4.48
N ALA A 31 -15.53 -0.34 -5.50
CA ALA A 31 -15.15 1.06 -5.39
C ALA A 31 -16.36 1.99 -5.25
N ARG A 32 -17.51 1.63 -5.86
CA ARG A 32 -18.79 2.34 -5.71
C ARG A 32 -19.46 2.09 -4.35
N ALA A 33 -19.25 0.91 -3.77
CA ALA A 33 -19.71 0.64 -2.42
C ALA A 33 -18.97 1.59 -1.47
N ASN A 34 -19.72 2.37 -0.70
CA ASN A 34 -19.19 3.32 0.28
C ASN A 34 -18.55 2.56 1.45
N ARG A 35 -17.34 2.02 1.21
CA ARG A 35 -16.58 1.29 2.22
C ARG A 35 -15.77 2.30 3.03
N PRO A 36 -15.63 2.07 4.35
CA PRO A 36 -14.65 2.82 5.12
C PRO A 36 -13.28 2.69 4.43
N PRO A 37 -12.49 3.77 4.35
CA PRO A 37 -11.12 3.68 3.88
C PRO A 37 -10.41 2.59 4.71
N LYS A 38 -9.49 1.86 4.06
CA LYS A 38 -8.65 0.90 4.77
C LYS A 38 -8.07 1.62 5.98
N GLY A 39 -8.29 1.06 7.17
CA GLY A 39 -7.79 1.65 8.41
C GLY A 39 -6.28 1.90 8.33
N PRO A 40 -5.74 2.77 9.20
CA PRO A 40 -4.31 2.99 9.26
C PRO A 40 -3.59 1.65 9.34
N TRP A 41 -2.51 1.51 8.58
CA TRP A 41 -1.66 0.34 8.71
C TRP A 41 -1.26 0.19 10.18
N PRO A 42 -1.21 -1.05 10.71
CA PRO A 42 -0.79 -1.26 12.08
C PRO A 42 0.56 -0.58 12.30
N GLN A 43 0.64 0.25 13.33
CA GLN A 43 1.90 0.86 13.69
C GLN A 43 2.84 -0.24 14.18
N PRO A 44 4.14 -0.21 13.80
CA PRO A 44 5.12 -1.10 14.39
C PRO A 44 5.05 -1.01 15.91
N ALA A 45 5.15 -2.13 16.61
CA ALA A 45 5.20 -2.16 18.07
C ALA A 45 6.56 -1.61 18.55
N ARG A 46 6.75 -0.29 18.42
CA ARG A 46 8.03 0.40 18.64
C ARG A 46 8.63 0.07 20.00
N THR A 47 7.79 -0.04 21.02
CA THR A 47 8.21 -0.39 22.38
C THR A 47 8.65 -1.84 22.49
N ALA A 48 7.85 -2.78 21.98
CA ALA A 48 8.15 -4.22 22.08
C ALA A 48 9.36 -4.65 21.25
N VAL A 49 9.65 -3.93 20.15
CA VAL A 49 10.72 -4.26 19.20
C VAL A 49 12.03 -3.53 19.52
N ARG A 50 12.03 -2.61 20.50
CA ARG A 50 13.19 -1.77 20.81
C ARG A 50 14.44 -2.58 21.16
N ASP A 51 14.30 -3.57 22.04
CA ASP A 51 15.44 -4.36 22.52
C ASP A 51 16.05 -5.21 21.41
N ALA A 52 15.21 -5.80 20.55
CA ALA A 52 15.65 -6.53 19.37
C ALA A 52 16.40 -5.63 18.37
N VAL A 53 15.91 -4.41 18.15
CA VAL A 53 16.58 -3.43 17.26
C VAL A 53 17.95 -3.05 17.80
N VAL A 54 18.07 -2.80 19.10
CA VAL A 54 19.36 -2.48 19.74
C VAL A 54 20.33 -3.67 19.64
N ALA A 55 19.85 -4.90 19.85
CA ALA A 55 20.67 -6.10 19.72
C ALA A 55 21.21 -6.27 18.29
N HIS A 56 20.36 -6.09 17.27
CA HIS A 56 20.79 -6.15 15.87
C HIS A 56 21.74 -5.02 15.48
N ALA A 57 21.50 -3.78 15.94
CA ALA A 57 22.39 -2.66 15.68
C ALA A 57 23.80 -2.88 16.27
N LYS A 58 23.89 -3.48 17.47
CA LYS A 58 25.16 -3.85 18.09
C LYS A 58 25.87 -4.99 17.34
N ALA A 59 25.12 -5.97 16.85
CA ALA A 59 25.67 -7.10 16.09
C ALA A 59 26.15 -6.69 14.68
N HIS A 60 25.57 -5.63 14.12
CA HIS A 60 25.90 -5.13 12.78
C HIS A 60 26.27 -3.63 12.84
N PRO A 61 27.50 -3.28 13.27
CA PRO A 61 27.91 -1.89 13.44
C PRO A 61 27.79 -1.02 12.17
N ALA A 62 27.87 -1.63 10.98
CA ALA A 62 27.68 -0.93 9.70
C ALA A 62 26.23 -0.46 9.45
N TRP A 63 25.26 -0.97 10.23
CA TRP A 63 23.85 -0.56 10.16
C TRP A 63 23.53 0.59 11.10
N ASP A 64 24.43 0.91 12.03
CA ASP A 64 24.27 2.07 12.89
C ASP A 64 24.57 3.35 12.10
N THR A 65 23.54 4.17 11.88
CA THR A 65 23.70 5.52 11.32
C THR A 65 24.10 6.45 12.46
N GLY A 66 25.37 6.41 12.86
CA GLY A 66 25.92 7.07 14.05
C GLY A 66 25.28 8.41 14.42
N ARG A 67 24.28 8.35 15.32
CA ARG A 67 23.77 9.45 16.15
C ARG A 67 22.79 8.87 17.18
N SER A 68 23.31 8.20 18.20
CA SER A 68 22.58 8.04 19.47
C SER A 68 23.25 8.91 20.53
N GLY A 69 22.85 10.18 20.59
CA GLY A 69 23.42 11.19 21.46
C GLY A 69 22.61 12.48 21.39
N ARG A 70 21.35 12.43 21.79
CA ARG A 70 20.57 13.51 22.41
C ARG A 70 19.19 13.00 22.80
#